data_AF-V5KVW0-F1
#
_entry.id   AF-V5KVW0-F1
#
_cell.length_a   1.000
_cell.length_b   1.000
_cell.length_c   1.000
_cell.angle_alpha   90.00
_cell.angle_beta   90.00
_cell.angle_gamma   90.00
#
_symmetry.space_group_name_H-M   'P 1'
#
loop_
_entity.id
_entity.type
_entity.pdbx_description
1 polymer ?
#
loop_
_entity_poly.entity_id
_entity_poly.type
_entity_poly.pdbx_seq_one_letter_code
_entity_poly.pdbx_strand_id
1 'polypeptide(L)'
;LGGPSVSGCPEWYRGIDILHVGELGDATDRLLERLEGSVARPDEQEVYTTVERVPLTQFPIPAYHLIDLRDYFLASIQFSSGCPYRCEFCDIPELYGRNPRLKTPRQVTAELDAMLARGNPGAVYFVDDNFIANQPAAIELLKELGRWQKEHGYPVQFACEATLNLAQVPVALELMREAYFCTVFCGIETP
;
A
#
# COMPACT_ATOMS: atom_id res chain seq x y z
N LEU A 1 17.89 -7.24 0.64
CA LEU A 1 16.99 -6.88 -0.49
C LEU A 1 15.62 -7.48 -0.23
N GLY A 2 14.53 -6.82 -0.61
CA GLY A 2 13.17 -7.36 -0.46
C GLY A 2 12.21 -6.76 -1.50
N GLY A 3 10.92 -6.89 -1.25
CA GLY A 3 9.86 -6.40 -2.15
C GLY A 3 9.18 -7.51 -2.97
N PRO A 4 8.17 -7.18 -3.79
CA PRO A 4 7.33 -8.17 -4.49
C PRO A 4 8.14 -9.10 -5.40
N SER A 5 9.13 -8.58 -6.13
CA SER A 5 9.94 -9.41 -7.02
C SER A 5 10.79 -10.43 -6.26
N VAL A 6 11.44 -10.04 -5.15
CA VAL A 6 12.16 -10.99 -4.28
C VAL A 6 11.19 -11.98 -3.65
N SER A 7 9.99 -11.53 -3.32
CA SER A 7 8.99 -12.37 -2.66
C SER A 7 8.41 -13.44 -3.59
N GLY A 8 8.26 -13.12 -4.88
CA GLY A 8 7.75 -14.04 -5.89
C GLY A 8 8.78 -15.02 -6.45
N CYS A 9 10.06 -14.61 -6.55
CA CYS A 9 11.12 -15.45 -7.10
C CYS A 9 12.47 -15.25 -6.37
N PRO A 10 12.57 -15.57 -5.07
CA PRO A 10 13.79 -15.35 -4.28
C PRO A 10 15.01 -16.09 -4.85
N GLU A 11 14.79 -17.22 -5.53
CA GLU A 11 15.84 -18.04 -6.13
C GLU A 11 16.57 -17.38 -7.30
N TRP A 12 16.04 -16.26 -7.83
CA TRP A 12 16.69 -15.43 -8.86
C TRP A 12 17.70 -14.43 -8.26
N TYR A 13 17.64 -14.19 -6.96
CA TYR A 13 18.47 -13.20 -6.27
C TYR A 13 19.69 -13.83 -5.57
N ARG A 14 20.39 -14.71 -6.29
CA ARG A 14 21.62 -15.36 -5.78
C ARG A 14 22.73 -14.32 -5.62
N GLY A 15 23.54 -14.47 -4.57
CA GLY A 15 24.68 -13.58 -4.29
C GLY A 15 24.32 -12.28 -3.56
N ILE A 16 23.06 -12.10 -3.18
CA ILE A 16 22.66 -11.05 -2.24
C ILE A 16 22.85 -11.57 -0.83
N ASP A 17 23.43 -10.77 0.06
CA ASP A 17 23.78 -11.27 1.41
C ASP A 17 22.56 -11.59 2.27
N ILE A 18 21.53 -10.75 2.21
CA ILE A 18 20.32 -10.90 3.02
C ILE A 18 19.09 -10.64 2.15
N LEU A 19 18.16 -11.59 2.10
CA LEU A 19 16.85 -11.47 1.45
C LEU A 19 15.74 -11.39 2.50
N HIS A 20 14.77 -10.52 2.27
CA HIS A 20 13.50 -10.44 3.00
C HIS A 20 12.36 -10.76 2.03
N VAL A 21 11.55 -11.76 2.37
CA VAL A 21 10.50 -12.34 1.54
C VAL A 21 9.17 -12.18 2.26
N GLY A 22 8.21 -11.55 1.58
CA GLY A 22 6.88 -11.25 2.10
C GLY A 22 6.75 -9.84 2.67
N GLU A 23 5.56 -9.54 3.19
CA GLU A 23 5.24 -8.26 3.81
C GLU A 23 5.81 -8.14 5.23
N LEU A 24 5.62 -6.99 5.86
CA LEU A 24 5.96 -6.76 7.27
C LEU A 24 5.33 -7.84 8.17
N GLY A 25 6.16 -8.49 8.99
CA GLY A 25 5.80 -9.66 9.78
C GLY A 25 6.94 -10.14 10.67
N ASP A 26 6.79 -11.35 11.20
CA ASP A 26 7.77 -12.03 12.07
C ASP A 26 9.19 -12.07 11.49
N ALA A 27 9.32 -12.17 10.16
CA ALA A 27 10.62 -12.17 9.51
C ALA A 27 11.29 -10.79 9.51
N THR A 28 10.50 -9.71 9.55
CA THR A 28 11.06 -8.37 9.72
C THR A 28 11.65 -8.21 11.11
N ASP A 29 10.96 -8.69 12.15
CA ASP A 29 11.46 -8.62 13.52
C ASP A 29 12.76 -9.43 13.66
N ARG A 30 12.80 -10.66 13.15
CA ARG A 30 14.02 -11.48 13.11
C ARG A 30 15.17 -10.84 12.35
N LEU A 31 14.88 -10.12 11.26
CA LEU A 31 15.89 -9.38 10.51
C LEU A 31 16.43 -8.19 11.31
N LEU A 32 15.55 -7.44 11.99
CA LEU A 32 15.97 -6.33 12.83
C LEU A 32 16.83 -6.82 14.01
N GLU A 33 16.41 -7.88 14.70
CA GLU A 33 17.20 -8.52 15.76
C GLU A 33 18.59 -8.96 15.25
N ARG A 34 18.64 -9.54 14.04
CA ARG A 34 19.92 -9.92 13.38
C ARG A 34 20.83 -8.72 13.16
N LEU A 35 20.29 -7.59 12.74
CA LEU A 35 21.04 -6.36 12.46
C LEU A 35 21.45 -5.61 13.72
N GLU A 36 20.64 -5.66 14.78
CA GLU A 36 20.99 -5.14 16.10
C GLU A 36 22.16 -5.92 16.73
N GLY A 37 22.16 -7.25 16.56
CA GLY A 37 23.26 -8.11 17.01
C GLY A 37 24.55 -7.91 16.21
N SER A 38 24.46 -7.74 14.89
CA SER A 38 25.61 -7.48 14.03
C SER A 38 25.21 -6.97 12.65
N VAL A 39 25.91 -5.95 12.14
CA VAL A 39 25.81 -5.50 10.75
C VAL A 39 26.89 -6.12 9.84
N ALA A 40 27.67 -7.07 10.37
CA ALA A 40 28.67 -7.77 9.57
C ALA A 40 28.00 -8.60 8.48
N ARG A 41 28.61 -8.57 7.29
CA ARG A 41 28.19 -9.39 6.15
C ARG A 41 28.21 -10.86 6.55
N PRO A 42 27.13 -11.62 6.32
CA PRO A 42 27.10 -13.04 6.59
C PRO A 42 27.99 -13.83 5.62
N ASP A 43 28.50 -14.98 6.07
CA ASP A 43 29.34 -15.86 5.24
C ASP A 43 28.53 -16.55 4.13
N GLU A 44 27.22 -16.75 4.37
CA GLU A 44 26.27 -17.32 3.42
C GLU A 44 25.04 -16.42 3.31
N GLN A 45 24.29 -16.54 2.21
CA GLN A 45 23.06 -15.78 2.01
C GLN A 45 22.01 -16.17 3.08
N GLU A 46 21.52 -15.19 3.82
CA GLU A 46 20.44 -15.34 4.79
C GLU A 46 19.09 -14.99 4.13
N VAL A 47 18.07 -15.82 4.32
CA VAL A 47 16.72 -15.59 3.76
C VAL A 47 15.69 -15.55 4.90
N TYR A 48 15.03 -14.41 5.03
CA TYR A 48 14.01 -14.15 6.04
C TYR A 48 12.63 -14.13 5.37
N THR A 49 11.87 -15.22 5.53
CA THR A 49 10.52 -15.36 4.96
C THR A 49 9.45 -15.12 6.01
N THR A 50 8.57 -14.15 5.77
CA THR A 50 7.42 -13.83 6.61
C THR A 50 6.41 -14.98 6.58
N VAL A 51 6.06 -15.50 7.75
CA VAL A 51 5.00 -16.50 7.96
C VAL A 51 3.78 -15.83 8.59
N GLU A 52 4.01 -15.02 9.63
CA GLU A 52 2.97 -14.28 10.33
C GLU A 52 3.10 -12.80 9.98
N ARG A 53 2.10 -12.27 9.28
CA ARG A 53 2.09 -10.87 8.85
C ARG A 53 1.54 -9.98 9.95
N VAL A 54 2.17 -8.83 10.14
CA VAL A 54 1.62 -7.78 10.99
C VAL A 54 0.27 -7.32 10.41
N PRO A 55 -0.79 -7.17 11.22
CA PRO A 55 -2.03 -6.56 10.76
C PRO A 55 -1.79 -5.13 10.25
N LEU A 56 -2.41 -4.74 9.12
CA LEU A 56 -2.26 -3.38 8.58
C LEU A 56 -2.69 -2.28 9.59
N THR A 57 -3.58 -2.60 10.52
CA THR A 57 -3.97 -1.69 11.61
C THR A 57 -2.86 -1.39 12.61
N GLN A 58 -1.77 -2.15 12.59
CA GLN A 58 -0.59 -1.97 13.43
C GLN A 58 0.62 -1.43 12.65
N PHE A 59 0.47 -1.17 11.34
CA PHE A 59 1.56 -0.57 10.57
C PHE A 59 1.85 0.84 11.11
N PRO A 60 3.13 1.18 11.32
CA PRO A 60 3.49 2.54 11.69
C PRO A 60 3.22 3.49 10.52
N ILE A 61 3.03 4.77 10.84
CA ILE A 61 3.08 5.83 9.82
C ILE A 61 4.46 5.74 9.15
N PRO A 62 4.56 5.65 7.81
CA PRO A 62 5.83 5.65 7.12
C PRO A 62 6.68 6.86 7.54
N ALA A 63 8.00 6.71 7.50
CA ALA A 63 8.92 7.73 7.98
C ALA A 63 9.02 8.96 7.04
N TYR A 64 7.90 9.58 6.68
CA TYR A 64 7.82 10.77 5.81
C TYR A 64 8.70 11.91 6.31
N HIS A 65 8.98 11.97 7.62
CA HIS A 65 9.89 12.95 8.21
C HIS A 65 11.33 12.87 7.71
N LEU A 66 11.73 11.75 7.10
CA LEU A 66 13.06 11.53 6.51
C LEU A 66 13.19 11.99 5.06
N ILE A 67 12.09 12.40 4.42
CA ILE A 67 12.07 12.83 3.02
C ILE A 67 11.42 14.21 2.87
N ASP A 68 11.70 14.88 1.75
CA ASP A 68 10.98 16.07 1.30
C ASP A 68 10.02 15.66 0.18
N LEU A 69 8.71 15.71 0.43
CA LEU A 69 7.72 15.25 -0.55
C LEU A 69 7.62 16.14 -1.78
N ARG A 70 8.23 17.33 -1.78
CA ARG A 70 8.30 18.20 -2.97
C ARG A 70 9.25 17.66 -4.04
N ASP A 71 10.14 16.75 -3.69
CA ASP A 71 11.06 16.10 -4.62
C ASP A 71 10.39 14.97 -5.42
N TYR A 72 9.14 14.65 -5.10
CA TYR A 72 8.39 13.53 -5.69
C TYR A 72 7.22 14.03 -6.53
N PHE A 73 7.05 13.45 -7.71
CA PHE A 73 5.92 13.74 -8.58
C PHE A 73 4.57 13.29 -7.98
N LEU A 74 4.59 12.20 -7.20
CA LEU A 74 3.41 11.55 -6.66
C LEU A 74 3.79 10.88 -5.34
N ALA A 75 3.03 11.13 -4.27
CA ALA A 75 3.16 10.36 -3.05
C ALA A 75 2.30 9.09 -3.13
N SER A 76 2.69 8.05 -2.40
CA SER A 76 1.96 6.78 -2.36
C SER A 76 1.38 6.55 -0.97
N ILE A 77 0.15 6.04 -0.90
CA ILE A 77 -0.46 5.57 0.33
C ILE A 77 -1.08 4.19 0.09
N GLN A 78 -1.06 3.32 1.11
CA GLN A 78 -1.70 2.01 1.03
C GLN A 78 -2.86 1.97 2.02
N PHE A 79 -4.06 1.65 1.55
CA PHE A 79 -5.23 1.42 2.39
C PHE A 79 -5.45 -0.07 2.67
N SER A 80 -5.28 -0.92 1.65
CA SER A 80 -5.51 -2.35 1.69
C SER A 80 -4.37 -3.13 1.04
N SER A 81 -4.29 -4.42 1.40
CA SER A 81 -3.32 -5.37 0.84
C SER A 81 -4.01 -6.71 0.61
N GLY A 82 -3.84 -7.25 -0.61
CA GLY A 82 -4.48 -8.48 -1.07
C GLY A 82 -5.78 -8.22 -1.85
N CYS A 83 -6.15 -9.18 -2.69
CA CYS A 83 -7.29 -9.06 -3.61
C CYS A 83 -8.04 -10.40 -3.72
N PRO A 84 -9.39 -10.42 -3.63
CA PRO A 84 -10.18 -11.66 -3.67
C PRO A 84 -10.35 -12.22 -5.07
N TYR A 85 -10.05 -11.43 -6.10
CA TYR A 85 -10.16 -11.84 -7.50
C TYR A 85 -9.11 -12.90 -7.86
N ARG A 86 -9.40 -13.68 -8.90
CA ARG A 86 -8.57 -14.80 -9.37
C ARG A 86 -8.22 -14.62 -10.84
N CYS A 87 -7.73 -13.44 -11.20
CA CYS A 87 -7.21 -13.18 -12.53
C CYS A 87 -6.00 -14.09 -12.78
N GLU A 88 -6.00 -14.86 -13.87
CA GLU A 88 -5.00 -15.92 -14.12
C GLU A 88 -3.58 -15.39 -14.34
N PHE A 89 -3.46 -14.11 -14.70
CA PHE A 89 -2.19 -13.42 -14.95
C PHE A 89 -1.65 -12.67 -13.73
N CYS A 90 -2.39 -12.65 -12.62
CA CYS A 90 -2.13 -11.78 -11.47
C CYS A 90 -1.43 -12.53 -10.33
N ASP A 91 -0.35 -11.97 -9.81
CA ASP A 91 0.46 -12.52 -8.70
C ASP A 91 0.00 -12.04 -7.31
N ILE A 92 -0.87 -11.02 -7.25
CA ILE A 92 -1.37 -10.42 -6.02
C ILE A 92 -1.97 -11.42 -5.02
N PRO A 93 -2.84 -12.38 -5.42
CA PRO A 93 -3.39 -13.34 -4.47
C PRO A 93 -2.33 -14.26 -3.84
N GLU A 94 -1.23 -14.52 -4.55
CA GLU A 94 -0.11 -15.33 -4.07
C GLU A 94 0.79 -14.51 -3.13
N LEU A 95 1.14 -13.29 -3.53
CA LEU A 95 2.00 -12.40 -2.75
C LEU A 95 1.30 -11.89 -1.48
N TYR A 96 0.11 -11.32 -1.63
CA TYR A 96 -0.57 -10.54 -0.61
C TYR A 96 -1.82 -11.23 -0.04
N GLY A 97 -2.21 -12.36 -0.60
CA GLY A 97 -3.34 -13.16 -0.12
C GLY A 97 -4.69 -12.73 -0.70
N ARG A 98 -5.68 -13.60 -0.52
CA ARG A 98 -7.02 -13.45 -1.12
C ARG A 98 -8.01 -12.64 -0.29
N ASN A 99 -7.72 -12.44 0.99
CA ASN A 99 -8.60 -11.71 1.89
C ASN A 99 -7.99 -10.32 2.10
N PRO A 100 -8.58 -9.26 1.53
CA PRO A 100 -8.07 -7.91 1.72
C PRO A 100 -7.96 -7.58 3.20
N ARG A 101 -6.74 -7.28 3.63
CA ARG A 101 -6.47 -6.69 4.95
C ARG A 101 -6.57 -5.18 4.78
N LEU A 102 -6.97 -4.47 5.83
CA LEU A 102 -7.32 -3.05 5.75
C LEU A 102 -6.61 -2.25 6.84
N LYS A 103 -6.16 -1.05 6.50
CA LYS A 103 -5.97 0.03 7.47
C LYS A 103 -7.32 0.64 7.84
N THR A 104 -7.36 1.33 8.97
CA THR A 104 -8.52 2.15 9.32
C THR A 104 -8.51 3.47 8.53
N PRO A 105 -9.68 4.09 8.26
CA PRO A 105 -9.73 5.41 7.62
C PRO A 105 -8.89 6.48 8.34
N ARG A 106 -8.84 6.40 9.68
CA ARG A 106 -8.03 7.31 10.50
C ARG A 106 -6.52 7.13 10.34
N GLN A 107 -6.04 5.91 10.08
CA GLN A 107 -4.62 5.71 9.76
C GLN A 107 -4.30 6.37 8.42
N VAL A 108 -5.18 6.26 7.43
CA VAL A 108 -4.99 6.89 6.11
C VAL A 108 -4.93 8.41 6.24
N THR A 109 -5.85 9.05 6.95
CA THR A 109 -5.81 10.51 7.15
C THR A 109 -4.63 10.96 7.99
N ALA A 110 -4.23 10.20 9.01
CA ALA A 110 -3.02 10.50 9.77
C ALA A 110 -1.73 10.43 8.91
N GLU A 111 -1.66 9.51 7.95
CA GLU A 111 -0.57 9.47 6.97
C GLU A 111 -0.61 10.68 6.03
N LEU A 112 -1.80 11.12 5.59
CA LEU A 112 -1.94 12.33 4.77
C LEU A 112 -1.51 13.59 5.54
N ASP A 113 -1.86 13.72 6.82
CA ASP A 113 -1.40 14.81 7.69
C ASP A 113 0.13 14.79 7.81
N ALA A 114 0.71 13.61 8.02
CA ALA A 114 2.15 13.44 8.10
C ALA A 114 2.86 13.78 6.78
N MET A 115 2.24 13.49 5.63
CA MET A 115 2.73 13.91 4.32
C MET A 115 2.72 15.44 4.20
N LEU A 116 1.58 16.10 4.45
CA LEU A 116 1.45 17.56 4.32
C LEU A 116 2.45 18.31 5.22
N ALA A 117 2.79 17.77 6.39
CA ALA A 117 3.80 18.35 7.28
C ALA A 117 5.23 18.36 6.71
N ARG A 118 5.50 17.55 5.67
CA ARG A 118 6.83 17.40 5.03
C ARG A 118 6.92 18.04 3.66
N GLY A 119 5.78 18.28 3.05
CA GLY A 119 5.64 18.93 1.74
C GLY A 119 4.34 18.47 1.10
N ASN A 120 3.71 19.32 0.31
CA ASN A 120 2.53 18.92 -0.45
C ASN A 120 2.98 18.36 -1.82
N PRO A 121 2.80 17.05 -2.09
CA PRO A 121 3.13 16.45 -3.39
C PRO A 121 2.13 16.85 -4.49
N GLY A 122 0.99 17.48 -4.14
CA GLY A 122 -0.10 17.83 -5.04
C GLY A 122 -0.99 16.65 -5.42
N ALA A 123 -0.44 15.44 -5.50
CA ALA A 123 -1.19 14.21 -5.76
C ALA A 123 -0.74 13.05 -4.88
N VAL A 124 -1.68 12.17 -4.54
CA VAL A 124 -1.47 10.93 -3.77
C VAL A 124 -2.12 9.75 -4.48
N TYR A 125 -1.35 8.68 -4.69
CA TYR A 125 -1.80 7.43 -5.31
C TYR A 125 -2.03 6.35 -4.27
N PHE A 126 -3.24 5.79 -4.26
CA PHE A 126 -3.54 4.57 -3.52
C PHE A 126 -2.94 3.38 -4.25
N VAL A 127 -1.89 2.78 -3.67
CA VAL A 127 -1.14 1.64 -4.26
C VAL A 127 -1.85 0.29 -4.10
N ASP A 128 -3.08 0.31 -3.61
CA ASP A 128 -3.96 -0.84 -3.52
C ASP A 128 -4.20 -1.49 -4.90
N ASP A 129 -3.98 -2.80 -5.01
CA ASP A 129 -4.20 -3.55 -6.27
C ASP A 129 -5.66 -3.51 -6.74
N ASN A 130 -6.58 -3.26 -5.81
CA ASN A 130 -7.97 -2.94 -6.12
C ASN A 130 -8.59 -2.17 -4.94
N PHE A 131 -8.67 -0.85 -5.08
CA PHE A 131 -9.21 0.05 -4.06
C PHE A 131 -10.62 -0.32 -3.58
N ILE A 132 -11.44 -0.93 -4.45
CA ILE A 132 -12.82 -1.33 -4.13
C ILE A 132 -12.97 -2.82 -3.82
N ALA A 133 -11.87 -3.55 -3.58
CA ALA A 133 -11.90 -4.97 -3.24
C ALA A 133 -12.80 -5.29 -2.04
N ASN A 134 -12.87 -4.36 -1.07
CA ASN A 134 -13.83 -4.38 0.02
C ASN A 134 -14.71 -3.12 -0.04
N GLN A 135 -15.83 -3.20 -0.77
CA GLN A 135 -16.70 -2.04 -1.03
C GLN A 135 -17.20 -1.34 0.25
N PRO A 136 -17.71 -2.04 1.28
CA PRO A 136 -18.11 -1.37 2.52
C PRO A 136 -16.98 -0.56 3.15
N ALA A 137 -15.77 -1.11 3.20
CA ALA A 137 -14.62 -0.41 3.76
C ALA A 137 -14.17 0.77 2.90
N ALA A 138 -14.18 0.62 1.56
CA ALA A 138 -13.87 1.71 0.64
C ALA A 138 -14.85 2.87 0.78
N ILE A 139 -16.16 2.61 0.95
CA ILE A 139 -17.17 3.64 1.17
C ILE A 139 -16.91 4.39 2.49
N GLU A 140 -16.58 3.69 3.57
CA GLU A 140 -16.24 4.34 4.84
C GLU A 140 -14.97 5.19 4.73
N LEU A 141 -13.95 4.71 4.02
CA LEU A 141 -12.75 5.49 3.74
C LEU A 141 -13.08 6.74 2.91
N LEU A 142 -13.84 6.61 1.82
CA LEU A 142 -14.16 7.74 0.94
C LEU A 142 -14.93 8.84 1.68
N LYS A 143 -15.82 8.49 2.60
CA LYS A 143 -16.49 9.47 3.49
C LYS A 143 -15.49 10.20 4.38
N GLU A 144 -14.52 9.50 4.95
CA GLU A 144 -13.45 10.11 5.76
C GLU A 144 -12.56 11.02 4.92
N LEU A 145 -12.12 10.57 3.74
CA LEU A 145 -11.32 11.37 2.81
C LEU A 145 -12.06 12.63 2.36
N GLY A 146 -13.35 12.53 2.04
CA GLY A 146 -14.17 13.68 1.67
C GLY A 146 -14.28 14.71 2.80
N ARG A 147 -14.38 14.27 4.06
CA ARG A 147 -14.32 15.18 5.23
C ARG A 147 -12.95 15.81 5.37
N TRP A 148 -11.89 15.00 5.34
CA TRP A 148 -10.52 15.46 5.48
C TRP A 148 -10.15 16.49 4.38
N GLN A 149 -10.51 16.24 3.13
CA GLN A 149 -10.30 17.19 2.03
C GLN A 149 -11.01 18.52 2.26
N LYS A 150 -12.28 18.49 2.69
CA LYS A 150 -13.07 19.71 2.99
C LYS A 150 -12.42 20.52 4.11
N GLU A 151 -11.96 19.86 5.17
CA GLU A 151 -11.30 20.49 6.32
C GLU A 151 -9.96 21.15 5.94
N HIS A 152 -9.23 20.56 4.98
CA HIS A 152 -7.91 21.05 4.56
C HIS A 152 -7.94 21.92 3.29
N GLY A 153 -9.12 22.18 2.72
CA GLY A 153 -9.26 23.01 1.52
C GLY A 153 -8.82 22.33 0.22
N TYR A 154 -9.01 21.01 0.12
CA TYR A 154 -8.70 20.18 -1.05
C TYR A 154 -7.22 20.23 -1.50
N PRO A 155 -6.25 19.96 -0.59
CA PRO A 155 -4.83 20.18 -0.88
C PRO A 155 -4.21 19.18 -1.85
N VAL A 156 -4.81 18.00 -2.04
CA VAL A 156 -4.24 16.89 -2.83
C VAL A 156 -5.28 16.30 -3.78
N GLN A 157 -4.84 15.85 -4.95
CA GLN A 157 -5.65 15.02 -5.84
C GLN A 157 -5.39 13.54 -5.54
N PHE A 158 -6.44 12.73 -5.52
CA PHE A 158 -6.29 11.29 -5.36
C PHE A 158 -6.33 10.54 -6.69
N ALA A 159 -5.57 9.46 -6.73
CA ALA A 159 -5.60 8.47 -7.80
C ALA A 159 -5.59 7.06 -7.20
N CYS A 160 -6.15 6.08 -7.90
CA CYS A 160 -6.13 4.68 -7.46
C CYS A 160 -6.24 3.72 -8.63
N GLU A 161 -5.99 2.44 -8.34
CA GLU A 161 -6.37 1.32 -9.19
C GLU A 161 -7.66 0.66 -8.67
N ALA A 162 -8.56 0.28 -9.60
CA ALA A 162 -9.82 -0.37 -9.29
C ALA A 162 -10.29 -1.26 -10.44
N THR A 163 -11.08 -2.29 -10.13
CA THR A 163 -11.75 -3.08 -11.19
C THR A 163 -12.90 -2.31 -11.84
N LEU A 164 -13.22 -2.63 -13.09
CA LEU A 164 -14.32 -2.00 -13.85
C LEU A 164 -15.69 -2.08 -13.14
N ASN A 165 -15.86 -3.03 -12.23
CA ASN A 165 -17.05 -3.15 -11.38
C ASN A 165 -17.37 -1.88 -10.58
N LEU A 166 -16.39 -0.99 -10.37
CA LEU A 166 -16.60 0.35 -9.81
C LEU A 166 -17.71 1.12 -10.53
N ALA A 167 -17.85 0.95 -11.85
CA ALA A 167 -18.90 1.59 -12.64
C ALA A 167 -20.33 1.20 -12.18
N GLN A 168 -20.47 0.07 -11.50
CA GLN A 168 -21.75 -0.43 -10.97
C GLN A 168 -22.03 0.05 -9.54
N VAL A 169 -21.16 0.89 -8.97
CA VAL A 169 -21.28 1.41 -7.60
C VAL A 169 -21.36 2.94 -7.63
N PRO A 170 -22.51 3.55 -8.04
CA PRO A 170 -22.64 4.99 -8.19
C PRO A 170 -22.30 5.79 -6.93
N VAL A 171 -22.66 5.25 -5.75
CA VAL A 171 -22.32 5.88 -4.46
C VAL A 171 -20.82 5.99 -4.23
N ALA A 172 -20.02 5.01 -4.69
CA ALA A 172 -18.56 5.10 -4.60
C ALA A 172 -18.04 6.20 -5.52
N LEU A 173 -18.53 6.29 -6.76
CA LEU A 173 -18.13 7.32 -7.72
C LEU A 173 -18.46 8.74 -7.23
N GLU A 174 -19.63 8.93 -6.62
CA GLU A 174 -20.03 10.21 -6.02
C GLU A 174 -19.09 10.61 -4.88
N LEU A 175 -18.77 9.67 -3.98
CA LEU A 175 -17.86 9.92 -2.87
C LEU A 175 -16.41 10.11 -3.33
N MET A 176 -15.96 9.40 -4.37
CA MET A 176 -14.66 9.60 -5.01
C MET A 176 -14.53 11.03 -5.56
N ARG A 177 -15.57 11.52 -6.26
CA ARG A 177 -15.62 12.92 -6.70
C ARG A 177 -15.55 13.88 -5.50
N GLU A 178 -16.31 13.63 -4.44
CA GLU A 178 -16.29 14.47 -3.23
C GLU A 178 -14.94 14.47 -2.51
N ALA A 179 -14.21 13.35 -2.55
CA ALA A 179 -12.87 13.20 -2.01
C ALA A 179 -11.77 13.68 -2.97
N TYR A 180 -12.13 14.22 -4.14
CA TYR A 180 -11.19 14.73 -5.14
C TYR A 180 -10.28 13.66 -5.77
N PHE A 181 -10.85 12.49 -6.06
CA PHE A 181 -10.24 11.53 -6.98
C PHE A 181 -10.34 12.05 -8.40
N CYS A 182 -9.20 12.21 -9.06
CA CYS A 182 -9.11 12.71 -10.44
C CYS A 182 -8.71 11.63 -11.45
N THR A 183 -8.13 10.52 -11.00
CA THR A 183 -7.68 9.43 -11.88
C THR A 183 -8.04 8.08 -11.28
N VAL A 184 -8.57 7.17 -12.10
CA VAL A 184 -8.75 5.77 -11.76
C VAL A 184 -8.13 4.93 -12.87
N PHE A 185 -7.15 4.12 -12.52
CA PHE A 185 -6.63 3.09 -13.41
C PHE A 185 -7.55 1.87 -13.33
N CYS A 186 -8.14 1.49 -14.46
CA CYS A 186 -9.09 0.38 -14.55
C CYS A 186 -8.50 -0.76 -15.38
N GLY A 187 -8.29 -1.92 -14.76
CA GLY A 187 -7.95 -3.17 -15.46
C GLY A 187 -9.15 -3.69 -16.28
N ILE A 188 -9.14 -3.46 -17.59
CA ILE A 188 -10.13 -4.03 -18.54
C ILE A 188 -9.64 -5.38 -19.08
N GLU A 189 -8.33 -5.53 -19.23
CA GLU A 189 -7.60 -6.70 -19.77
C GLU A 189 -7.93 -7.04 -21.23
N THR A 190 -9.16 -7.49 -21.49
CA THR A 190 -9.65 -7.85 -22.82
C THR A 190 -11.15 -7.52 -22.95
N PRO A 191 -11.62 -6.93 -24.06
CA PRO A 191 -13.03 -6.59 -24.29
C PRO A 191 -14.01 -7.77 -24.31
#